data_AF-A0A4R7J9R6-F1
#
_entry.id   AF-A0A4R7J9R6-F1
#
_cell.length_a   1.000
_cell.length_b   1.000
_cell.length_c   1.000
_cell.angle_alpha   90.00
_cell.angle_beta   90.00
_cell.angle_gamma   90.00
#
_symmetry.space_group_name_H-M   'P 1'
#
loop_
_entity.id
_entity.type
_entity.pdbx_description
1 polymer ?
#
loop_
_entity_poly.entity_id
_entity_poly.type
_entity_poly.pdbx_seq_one_letter_code
_entity_poly.pdbx_strand_id
1 'polypeptide(L)'
;MAKANHYIRVRWIHEYEELPVELYSELDSQGWELRKVEVFAGGRSQAADAYGGAGDTRLGGEPVLPIDEIALDPQFKPEFVDRREFEDAWRCARRSVARWAS
;
A
#
# COMPACT_ATOMS: atom_id res chain seq x y z
N MET A 1 -5.58 7.25 -25.11
CA MET A 1 -4.86 6.07 -24.59
C MET A 1 -4.94 6.13 -23.09
N ALA A 2 -5.45 5.10 -22.41
CA ALA A 2 -5.39 5.06 -20.95
C ALA A 2 -3.93 4.95 -20.53
N LYS A 3 -3.47 5.79 -19.58
CA LYS A 3 -2.13 5.65 -19.01
C LYS A 3 -2.06 4.31 -18.25
N ALA A 4 -0.89 3.68 -18.28
CA ALA A 4 -0.65 2.46 -17.53
C ALA A 4 -0.73 2.72 -16.01
N ASN A 5 -1.15 1.70 -15.27
CA ASN A 5 -1.08 1.71 -13.81
C ASN A 5 0.36 1.93 -13.37
N HIS A 6 0.53 2.57 -12.22
CA HIS A 6 1.83 2.74 -11.60
C HIS A 6 1.79 2.28 -10.16
N TYR A 7 2.96 1.94 -9.63
CA TYR A 7 3.10 1.34 -8.32
C TYR A 7 4.06 2.19 -7.51
N ILE A 8 3.66 2.48 -6.27
CA ILE A 8 4.50 3.19 -5.32
C ILE A 8 4.62 2.40 -4.02
N ARG A 9 5.73 2.64 -3.32
CA ARG A 9 5.91 2.29 -1.92
C ARG A 9 6.16 3.58 -1.15
N VAL A 10 5.49 3.75 -0.02
CA VAL A 10 5.76 4.81 0.93
C VAL A 10 6.21 4.18 2.24
N ARG A 11 7.46 4.44 2.63
CA ARG A 11 7.88 4.19 4.02
C ARG A 11 7.42 5.35 4.88
N TRP A 12 6.70 5.03 5.96
CA TRP A 12 6.24 6.00 6.95
C TRP A 12 7.09 5.90 8.21
N ILE A 13 7.74 7.00 8.57
CA ILE A 13 8.65 7.10 9.70
C ILE A 13 7.87 7.60 10.91
N HIS A 14 7.58 6.69 11.84
CA HIS A 14 6.94 6.97 13.13
C HIS A 14 7.29 5.88 14.14
N GLU A 15 6.85 6.05 15.39
CA GLU A 15 7.10 5.11 16.49
C GLU A 15 5.87 4.29 16.90
N TYR A 16 4.70 4.56 16.28
CA TYR A 16 3.43 3.86 16.56
C TYR A 16 3.41 2.43 15.99
N GLU A 17 3.40 1.40 16.84
CA GLU A 17 3.44 -0.01 16.41
C GLU A 17 2.16 -0.49 15.72
N GLU A 18 1.03 0.15 16.03
CA GLU A 18 -0.29 -0.14 15.48
C GLU A 18 -0.46 0.38 14.05
N LEU A 19 0.41 1.29 13.60
CA LEU A 19 0.37 1.90 12.27
C LEU A 19 1.34 1.20 11.30
N PRO A 20 1.02 1.19 10.00
CA PRO A 20 1.88 0.57 9.01
C PRO A 20 3.15 1.40 8.78
N VAL A 21 4.29 0.71 8.71
CA VAL A 21 5.61 1.31 8.42
C VAL A 21 5.91 1.36 6.92
N GLU A 22 5.25 0.51 6.11
CA GLU A 22 5.29 0.60 4.64
C GLU A 22 3.89 0.45 4.04
N LEU A 23 3.59 1.30 3.06
CA LEU A 23 2.36 1.27 2.29
C LEU A 23 2.70 1.08 0.82
N TYR A 24 2.16 0.06 0.18
CA TYR A 24 2.27 -0.14 -1.26
C TYR A 24 0.92 0.13 -1.89
N SER A 25 0.91 0.92 -2.96
CA SER A 25 -0.33 1.25 -3.69
C SER A 25 -0.15 0.99 -5.18
N GLU A 26 -1.08 0.23 -5.76
CA GLU A 26 -1.30 0.22 -7.21
C GLU A 26 -2.30 1.32 -7.54
N LEU A 27 -1.88 2.23 -8.41
CA LEU A 27 -2.62 3.43 -8.75
C LEU A 27 -3.07 3.39 -10.21
N ASP A 28 -4.29 3.82 -10.46
CA ASP A 28 -4.78 4.05 -11.82
C ASP A 28 -4.14 5.30 -12.45
N SER A 29 -4.54 5.61 -13.69
CA SER A 29 -4.03 6.78 -14.42
C SER A 29 -4.31 8.14 -13.77
N GLN A 30 -5.23 8.19 -12.82
CA GLN A 30 -5.70 9.38 -12.12
C GLN A 30 -5.21 9.43 -10.66
N GLY A 31 -4.40 8.45 -10.22
CA GLY A 31 -3.86 8.36 -8.87
C GLY A 31 -4.78 7.68 -7.86
N TRP A 32 -5.90 7.08 -8.30
CA TRP A 32 -6.78 6.33 -7.40
C TRP A 32 -6.20 4.95 -7.08
N GLU A 33 -6.27 4.55 -5.82
CA GLU A 33 -5.85 3.22 -5.41
C GLU A 33 -6.79 2.15 -5.98
N LEU A 34 -6.21 1.17 -6.68
CA LEU A 34 -6.88 -0.04 -7.13
C LEU A 34 -6.65 -1.20 -6.14
N ARG A 35 -5.43 -1.25 -5.59
CA ARG A 35 -4.99 -2.20 -4.57
C ARG A 35 -4.03 -1.52 -3.62
N LYS A 36 -4.11 -1.89 -2.34
CA LYS A 36 -3.25 -1.39 -1.27
C LYS A 36 -2.70 -2.55 -0.44
N VAL A 37 -1.44 -2.44 -0.03
CA VAL A 37 -0.82 -3.30 0.98
C VAL A 37 -0.26 -2.43 2.09
N GLU A 38 -0.56 -2.79 3.33
CA GLU A 38 -0.01 -2.17 4.53
C GLU A 38 0.85 -3.19 5.26
N VAL A 39 2.09 -2.82 5.55
CA VAL A 39 3.05 -3.63 6.30
C VAL A 39 3.32 -2.96 7.63
N PHE A 40 3.06 -3.67 8.71
CA PHE A 40 3.22 -3.21 10.09
C PHE A 40 4.59 -3.61 10.64
N ALA A 41 4.98 -2.94 11.72
CA ALA A 41 6.14 -3.36 12.51
C ALA A 41 6.03 -4.87 12.85
N GLY A 42 7.14 -5.60 12.70
CA GLY A 42 7.17 -7.06 12.86
C GLY A 42 6.75 -7.87 11.62
N GLY A 43 6.45 -7.23 10.48
CA GLY A 43 6.26 -7.89 9.19
C GLY A 43 4.86 -8.45 8.94
N ARG A 44 3.91 -8.24 9.86
CA ARG A 44 2.49 -8.48 9.59
C ARG A 44 2.06 -7.58 8.44
N SER A 45 1.30 -8.13 7.49
CA SER A 45 0.79 -7.36 6.35
C SER A 45 -0.68 -7.62 6.10
N GLN A 46 -1.39 -6.57 5.67
CA GLN A 46 -2.80 -6.57 5.32
C GLN A 46 -2.97 -5.92 3.94
N ALA A 47 -4.07 -6.24 3.26
CA ALA A 47 -4.31 -5.78 1.91
C ALA A 47 -5.77 -5.41 1.71
N ALA A 48 -6.01 -4.48 0.78
CA ALA A 48 -7.34 -4.11 0.31
C ALA A 48 -7.37 -3.96 -1.22
N ASP A 49 -8.53 -4.27 -1.79
CA ASP A 49 -8.91 -4.01 -3.18
C ASP A 49 -10.38 -3.57 -3.25
N ALA A 50 -10.91 -3.41 -4.46
CA ALA A 50 -12.30 -3.04 -4.70
C ALA A 50 -13.33 -4.04 -4.12
N TYR A 51 -12.93 -5.27 -3.77
CA TYR A 51 -13.80 -6.28 -3.18
C TYR A 51 -13.74 -6.30 -1.65
N GLY A 52 -12.82 -5.55 -1.03
CA GLY A 52 -12.73 -5.40 0.42
C GLY A 52 -11.29 -5.35 0.94
N GLY A 53 -11.15 -5.23 2.25
CA GLY A 53 -9.87 -5.17 2.95
C GLY A 53 -9.79 -6.13 4.13
N ALA A 54 -8.57 -6.49 4.52
CA ALA A 54 -8.30 -7.27 5.72
C ALA A 54 -8.09 -6.35 6.93
N GLY A 55 -8.84 -6.56 8.01
CA GLY A 55 -8.81 -5.68 9.18
C GLY A 55 -9.29 -4.27 8.84
N ASP A 56 -8.52 -3.26 9.24
CA ASP A 56 -8.85 -1.84 9.02
C ASP A 56 -8.23 -1.26 7.74
N THR A 57 -7.43 -2.05 6.99
CA THR A 57 -6.87 -1.60 5.72
C THR A 57 -7.98 -1.34 4.70
N ARG A 58 -7.98 -0.14 4.11
CA ARG A 58 -8.94 0.31 3.09
C ARG A 58 -8.20 1.08 2.00
N LEU A 59 -8.82 1.15 0.82
CA LEU A 59 -8.40 2.07 -0.24
C LEU A 59 -8.71 3.52 0.19
N GLY A 60 -7.87 4.46 -0.24
CA GLY A 60 -8.05 5.89 -0.04
C GLY A 60 -9.34 6.40 -0.68
N GLY A 61 -9.98 7.36 0.00
CA GLY A 61 -11.17 8.06 -0.51
C GLY A 61 -10.84 9.19 -1.50
N GLU A 62 -9.57 9.43 -1.75
CA GLU A 62 -9.03 10.47 -2.63
C GLU A 62 -7.82 9.95 -3.42
N PRO A 63 -7.46 10.58 -4.55
CA PRO A 63 -6.25 10.24 -5.28
C PRO A 63 -5.01 10.42 -4.41
N VAL A 64 -4.07 9.49 -4.54
CA VAL A 64 -2.75 9.61 -3.93
C VAL A 64 -2.01 10.78 -4.57
N LEU A 65 -1.42 11.63 -3.73
CA LEU A 65 -0.63 12.77 -4.17
C LEU A 65 0.56 12.34 -5.05
N PRO A 66 1.05 13.21 -5.94
CA PRO A 66 2.30 12.96 -6.66
C PRO A 66 3.47 12.67 -5.71
N ILE A 67 4.39 11.82 -6.15
CA ILE A 67 5.47 11.31 -5.30
C ILE A 67 6.35 12.42 -4.72
N ASP A 68 6.59 13.46 -5.51
CA ASP A 68 7.41 14.61 -5.13
C ASP A 68 6.71 15.46 -4.05
N GLU A 69 5.38 15.49 -4.05
CA GLU A 69 4.58 16.17 -3.02
C GLU A 69 4.55 15.36 -1.72
N ILE A 70 4.42 14.03 -1.81
CA ILE A 70 4.52 13.15 -0.63
C ILE A 70 5.91 13.30 0.02
N ALA A 71 6.97 13.41 -0.79
CA ALA A 71 8.35 13.54 -0.31
C ALA A 71 8.65 14.86 0.41
N LEU A 72 7.76 15.87 0.31
CA LEU A 72 7.91 17.13 1.06
C LEU A 72 7.74 16.94 2.56
N ASP A 73 6.96 15.94 2.98
CA ASP A 73 6.84 15.58 4.39
C ASP A 73 7.99 14.64 4.78
N PRO A 74 8.85 15.03 5.75
CA PRO A 74 9.99 14.22 6.15
C PRO A 74 9.60 12.85 6.75
N GLN A 75 8.37 12.69 7.24
CA GLN A 75 7.86 11.40 7.74
C GLN A 75 7.64 10.40 6.62
N PHE A 76 7.49 10.84 5.37
CA PHE A 76 7.29 9.94 4.24
C PHE A 76 8.56 9.82 3.39
N LYS A 77 8.85 8.59 2.97
CA LYS A 77 9.88 8.26 1.98
C LYS A 77 9.23 7.46 0.85
N PRO A 78 8.66 8.16 -0.13
CA PRO A 78 7.98 7.52 -1.25
C PRO A 78 8.98 7.15 -2.35
N GLU A 79 8.73 6.03 -3.02
CA GLU A 79 9.48 5.57 -4.20
C GLU A 79 8.55 4.86 -5.19
N PHE A 80 8.89 4.95 -6.48
CA PHE A 80 8.27 4.07 -7.46
C PHE A 80 8.82 2.66 -7.30
N VAL A 81 7.93 1.69 -7.31
CA VAL A 81 8.30 0.27 -7.36
C VAL A 81 7.82 -0.31 -8.69
N ASP A 82 8.41 -1.43 -9.09
CA ASP A 82 7.88 -2.15 -10.23
C ASP A 82 6.67 -3.01 -9.83
N ARG A 83 5.95 -3.50 -10.85
CA ARG A 83 4.80 -4.39 -10.63
C ARG A 83 5.19 -5.65 -9.88
N ARG A 84 6.39 -6.20 -10.11
CA ARG A 84 6.81 -7.47 -9.50
C ARG A 84 6.95 -7.31 -8.00
N GLU A 85 7.60 -6.25 -7.54
CA GLU A 85 7.73 -5.92 -6.12
C GLU A 85 6.36 -5.74 -5.46
N PHE A 86 5.46 -5.00 -6.10
CA PHE A 86 4.08 -4.86 -5.61
C PHE A 86 3.37 -6.22 -5.50
N GLU A 87 3.43 -7.06 -6.54
CA GLU A 87 2.78 -8.38 -6.54
C GLU A 87 3.37 -9.33 -5.50
N ASP A 88 4.66 -9.20 -5.18
CA ASP A 88 5.30 -9.96 -4.11
C ASP A 88 4.71 -9.57 -2.74
N ALA A 89 4.63 -8.27 -2.45
CA ALA A 89 4.00 -7.75 -1.23
C ALA A 89 2.51 -8.14 -1.14
N TRP A 90 1.77 -8.00 -2.25
CA TRP A 90 0.36 -8.36 -2.37
C TRP A 90 0.11 -9.83 -2.04
N ARG A 91 0.89 -10.74 -2.63
CA ARG A 91 0.76 -12.18 -2.35
C ARG A 91 1.14 -12.52 -0.90
N CYS A 92 2.13 -11.84 -0.31
CA CYS A 92 2.48 -12.02 1.10
C CYS A 92 1.32 -11.63 2.02
N ALA A 93 0.71 -10.46 1.80
CA ALA A 93 -0.40 -9.97 2.60
C ALA A 93 -1.63 -10.88 2.50
N ARG A 94 -1.96 -11.37 1.29
CA ARG A 94 -3.12 -12.26 1.09
C ARG A 94 -2.92 -13.66 1.70
N ARG A 95 -1.69 -14.15 1.82
CA ARG A 95 -1.40 -15.44 2.51
C ARG A 95 -1.57 -15.33 4.03
N SER A 96 -1.29 -14.16 4.61
CA SER A 96 -1.39 -13.93 6.05
C SER A 96 -2.83 -14.01 6.60
N VAL A 97 -3.84 -13.87 5.73
CA VAL A 97 -5.27 -13.99 6.06
C VAL A 97 -5.71 -15.46 6.24
N ALA A 98 -4.99 -16.43 5.69
CA ALA A 98 -5.40 -17.85 5.69
C ALA A 98 -5.21 -18.57 7.05
N ARG A 99 -4.62 -17.92 8.07
CA ARG A 99 -4.26 -18.58 9.34
C ARG A 99 -5.31 -18.46 10.46
N TRP A 100 -6.46 -17.82 10.20
CA TRP A 100 -7.51 -17.57 11.22
C TRP A 100 -8.91 -18.08 10.82
N ALA A 101 -9.00 -18.90 9.78
CA ALA A 101 -10.23 -19.62 9.41
C ALA A 101 -10.17 -21.07 9.93
N SER A 102 -10.16 -21.25 11.25
CA SER A 102 -10.37 -22.54 11.92
C SER A 102 -11.06 -22.33 13.25
#